data_AF-A0A447U4I4-F1
#
_entry.id   AF-A0A447U4I4-F1
#
_cell.length_a   1.000
_cell.length_b   1.000
_cell.length_c   1.000
_cell.angle_alpha   90.00
_cell.angle_beta   90.00
_cell.angle_gamma   90.00
#
_symmetry.space_group_name_H-M   'P 1'
#
loop_
_entity.id
_entity.type
_entity.pdbx_description
1 polymer ?
#
loop_
_entity_poly.entity_id
_entity_poly.type
_entity_poly.pdbx_seq_one_letter_code
_entity_poly.pdbx_strand_id
1 'polypeptide(L)'
;MNGETQNVLLECAYFNPLSITGRARRHGLHTDASHRYERGVDPALQYKAIERATRLLLDICGGDAGPIIDVSNEATLPKRATITLRRSKLDRLIGHHIADEQVSDILRRLGCEVTEGQDEWKAVAPTWRFDMEIEEDLVEEVARVYGYNNIPDEPIQAGLIMGTHREADLSLKRVKNHAERQRLSGSDYL
;
A
#
# COMPACT_ATOMS: atom_id res chain seq x y z
N MET A 1 -12.30 -12.50 29.32
CA MET A 1 -13.17 -13.53 29.91
C MET A 1 -12.98 -13.53 31.40
N ASN A 2 -14.06 -13.62 32.16
CA ASN A 2 -13.98 -13.91 33.59
C ASN A 2 -14.07 -15.44 33.80
N GLY A 3 -13.75 -15.93 35.00
CA GLY A 3 -13.70 -17.37 35.30
C GLY A 3 -15.05 -18.10 35.27
N GLU A 4 -16.15 -17.38 35.08
CA GLU A 4 -17.52 -17.92 35.14
C GLU A 4 -18.24 -17.87 33.77
N THR A 5 -17.56 -17.40 32.71
CA THR A 5 -18.16 -17.27 31.38
C THR A 5 -18.45 -18.66 30.79
N GLN A 6 -19.73 -18.95 30.55
CA GLN A 6 -20.16 -20.21 29.92
C GLN A 6 -20.67 -20.04 28.49
N ASN A 7 -21.18 -18.84 28.16
CA ASN A 7 -21.75 -18.53 26.85
C ASN A 7 -21.03 -17.31 26.25
N VAL A 8 -20.72 -17.37 24.97
CA VAL A 8 -20.04 -16.30 24.24
C VAL A 8 -20.74 -15.97 22.94
N LEU A 9 -20.60 -14.71 22.52
CA LEU A 9 -20.96 -14.26 21.18
C LEU A 9 -19.67 -13.90 20.44
N LEU A 10 -19.43 -14.53 19.29
CA LEU A 10 -18.28 -14.24 18.44
C LEU A 10 -18.62 -13.08 17.50
N GLU A 11 -17.84 -12.00 17.57
CA GLU A 11 -17.91 -10.90 16.61
C GLU A 11 -16.87 -11.10 15.50
N CYS A 12 -17.32 -11.06 14.25
CA CYS A 12 -16.45 -11.00 13.08
C CYS A 12 -17.03 -9.98 12.10
N ALA A 13 -16.37 -8.83 11.96
CA ALA A 13 -16.92 -7.69 11.25
C ALA A 13 -15.91 -7.10 10.25
N TYR A 14 -16.44 -6.38 9.28
CA TYR A 14 -15.70 -5.43 8.46
C TYR A 14 -16.01 -4.02 8.95
N PHE A 15 -14.97 -3.23 9.26
CA PHE A 15 -15.11 -1.81 9.54
C PHE A 15 -14.44 -1.02 8.42
N ASN A 16 -15.11 0.02 7.92
CA ASN A 16 -14.52 0.92 6.94
C ASN A 16 -13.26 1.57 7.56
N PRO A 17 -12.08 1.48 6.91
CA PRO A 17 -10.83 2.02 7.45
C PRO A 17 -10.90 3.50 7.83
N LEU A 18 -11.59 4.32 7.04
CA LEU A 18 -11.80 5.74 7.31
C LEU A 18 -12.63 5.99 8.58
N SER A 19 -13.49 5.05 8.94
CA SER A 19 -14.26 5.12 10.17
C SER A 19 -13.43 4.79 11.40
N ILE A 20 -12.32 4.04 11.29
CA ILE A 20 -11.51 3.59 12.43
C ILE A 20 -10.23 4.41 12.61
N THR A 21 -9.65 4.90 11.51
CA THR A 21 -8.34 5.55 11.50
C THR A 21 -8.22 6.68 12.54
N GLY A 22 -7.10 6.69 13.27
CA GLY A 22 -6.79 7.70 14.29
C GLY A 22 -7.61 7.64 15.58
N ARG A 23 -8.69 6.84 15.68
CA ARG A 23 -9.50 6.73 16.90
C ARG A 23 -8.74 6.09 18.05
N ALA A 24 -8.03 4.99 17.79
CA ALA A 24 -7.23 4.31 18.82
C ALA A 24 -6.12 5.23 19.35
N ARG A 25 -5.38 5.89 18.44
CA ARG A 25 -4.31 6.83 18.77
C ARG A 25 -4.79 8.00 19.63
N ARG A 26 -6.01 8.51 19.38
CA ARG A 26 -6.63 9.58 20.20
C ARG A 26 -6.73 9.21 21.67
N HIS A 27 -6.87 7.93 21.98
CA HIS A 27 -6.96 7.42 23.35
C HIS A 27 -5.67 6.75 23.83
N GLY A 28 -4.55 6.91 23.11
CA GLY A 28 -3.28 6.27 23.45
C GLY A 28 -3.28 4.76 23.29
N LEU A 29 -4.22 4.21 22.50
CA LEU A 29 -4.33 2.78 22.25
C LEU A 29 -3.66 2.41 20.93
N HIS A 30 -3.01 1.25 20.92
CA HIS A 30 -2.49 0.61 19.72
C HIS A 30 -2.65 -0.90 19.85
N THR A 31 -3.72 -1.43 19.29
CA THR A 31 -4.04 -2.86 19.33
C THR A 31 -3.92 -3.49 17.95
N ASP A 32 -3.69 -4.79 17.93
CA ASP A 32 -3.74 -5.66 16.76
C ASP A 32 -4.98 -5.46 15.87
N ALA A 33 -6.14 -5.23 16.49
CA ALA A 33 -7.38 -4.93 15.78
C ALA A 33 -7.34 -3.55 15.15
N SER A 34 -6.99 -2.51 15.93
CA SER A 34 -6.93 -1.13 15.42
C SER A 34 -5.96 -0.97 14.26
N HIS A 35 -4.78 -1.61 14.33
CA HIS A 35 -3.76 -1.57 13.30
C HIS A 35 -4.21 -2.22 11.97
N ARG A 36 -4.96 -3.32 12.05
CA ARG A 36 -5.49 -4.01 10.86
C ARG A 36 -6.68 -3.26 10.26
N TYR A 37 -7.67 -2.88 11.08
CA TYR A 37 -8.86 -2.19 10.59
C TYR A 37 -8.56 -0.80 10.03
N GLU A 38 -7.57 -0.07 10.53
CA GLU A 38 -7.20 1.25 9.96
C GLU A 38 -6.51 1.16 8.60
N ARG A 39 -5.92 0.01 8.25
CA ARG A 39 -5.26 -0.25 6.95
C ARG A 39 -6.18 -0.92 5.93
N GLY A 40 -7.19 -1.64 6.41
CA GLY A 40 -8.06 -2.47 5.58
C GLY A 40 -7.94 -3.93 5.94
N VAL A 41 -9.08 -4.56 6.18
CA VAL A 41 -9.23 -6.02 6.29
C VAL A 41 -10.15 -6.44 5.15
N ASP A 42 -9.81 -7.51 4.45
CA ASP A 42 -10.58 -8.01 3.32
C ASP A 42 -12.09 -8.10 3.65
N PRO A 43 -12.95 -7.35 2.95
CA PRO A 43 -14.40 -7.30 3.17
C PRO A 43 -15.13 -8.61 2.78
N ALA A 44 -14.43 -9.57 2.18
CA ALA A 44 -14.97 -10.89 1.84
C ALA A 44 -14.48 -12.01 2.79
N LEU A 45 -13.66 -11.69 3.80
CA LEU A 45 -13.00 -12.69 4.65
C LEU A 45 -13.84 -13.16 5.85
N GLN A 46 -14.86 -12.39 6.26
CA GLN A 46 -15.54 -12.54 7.56
C GLN A 46 -16.17 -13.92 7.73
N TYR A 47 -16.85 -14.42 6.69
CA TYR A 47 -17.46 -15.76 6.71
C TYR A 47 -16.44 -16.87 6.95
N LYS A 48 -15.32 -16.85 6.23
CA LYS A 48 -14.26 -17.85 6.41
C LYS A 48 -13.62 -17.74 7.81
N ALA A 49 -13.44 -16.51 8.30
CA ALA A 49 -12.82 -16.24 9.58
C ALA A 49 -13.70 -16.69 10.76
N ILE A 50 -15.00 -16.37 10.74
CA ILE A 50 -15.93 -16.77 11.82
C ILE A 50 -16.11 -18.28 11.87
N GLU A 51 -16.25 -18.96 10.73
CA GLU A 51 -16.33 -20.42 10.67
C GLU A 51 -15.06 -21.09 11.21
N ARG A 52 -13.88 -20.54 10.85
CA ARG A 52 -12.60 -21.05 11.36
C ARG A 52 -12.49 -20.86 12.87
N ALA A 53 -12.88 -19.69 13.39
CA ALA A 53 -12.86 -19.39 14.82
C ALA A 53 -13.83 -20.28 15.60
N THR A 54 -15.07 -20.42 15.12
CA THR A 54 -16.10 -21.29 15.72
C THR A 54 -15.60 -22.72 15.81
N ARG A 55 -15.07 -23.28 14.72
CA ARG A 55 -14.56 -24.65 14.74
C ARG A 55 -13.40 -24.86 15.72
N LEU A 56 -12.44 -23.94 15.74
CA LEU A 56 -11.33 -24.00 16.71
C LEU A 56 -11.83 -23.88 18.16
N LEU A 57 -12.82 -23.03 18.41
CA LEU A 57 -13.41 -22.87 19.74
C LEU A 57 -14.09 -24.17 20.19
N LEU A 58 -14.88 -24.80 19.32
CA LEU A 58 -15.55 -26.07 19.62
C LEU A 58 -14.54 -27.20 19.83
N ASP A 59 -13.51 -27.29 18.99
CA ASP A 59 -12.47 -28.32 19.08
C ASP A 59 -11.68 -28.23 20.41
N ILE A 60 -11.52 -27.02 20.97
CA ILE A 60 -10.69 -26.77 22.16
C ILE A 60 -11.53 -26.71 23.44
N CYS A 61 -12.65 -26.01 23.42
CA CYS A 61 -13.47 -25.71 24.59
C CYS A 61 -14.75 -26.55 24.66
N GLY A 62 -15.13 -27.24 23.58
CA GLY A 62 -16.43 -27.90 23.45
C GLY A 62 -17.58 -26.90 23.28
N GLY A 63 -18.81 -27.39 23.54
CA GLY A 63 -20.06 -26.62 23.39
C GLY A 63 -20.74 -26.84 22.04
N ASP A 64 -21.72 -25.99 21.76
CA ASP A 64 -22.51 -26.00 20.53
C ASP A 64 -22.58 -24.60 19.93
N ALA A 65 -22.54 -24.51 18.60
CA ALA A 65 -22.65 -23.24 17.88
C ALA A 65 -24.08 -23.01 17.36
N GLY A 66 -24.60 -21.80 17.59
CA GLY A 66 -25.80 -21.32 16.92
C GLY A 66 -25.56 -20.92 15.46
N PRO A 67 -26.62 -20.52 14.72
CA PRO A 67 -26.46 -20.02 13.36
C PRO A 67 -25.70 -18.70 13.32
N ILE A 68 -25.01 -18.44 12.21
CA ILE A 68 -24.38 -17.14 11.93
C ILE A 68 -25.48 -16.10 11.66
N ILE A 69 -25.38 -14.96 12.33
CA ILE A 69 -26.22 -13.80 12.08
C ILE A 69 -25.44 -12.85 11.18
N ASP A 70 -25.83 -12.77 9.90
CA ASP A 70 -25.23 -11.84 8.94
C ASP A 70 -26.08 -10.57 8.83
N VAL A 71 -25.44 -9.42 9.08
CA VAL A 71 -26.01 -8.08 8.90
C VAL A 71 -25.10 -7.31 7.95
N SER A 72 -25.16 -7.66 6.67
CA SER A 72 -24.40 -7.01 5.60
C SER A 72 -25.22 -5.90 4.92
N ASN A 73 -24.52 -4.89 4.40
CA ASN A 73 -25.12 -3.83 3.59
C ASN A 73 -24.33 -3.66 2.30
N GLU A 74 -24.82 -4.29 1.23
CA GLU A 74 -24.20 -4.29 -0.10
C GLU A 74 -23.94 -2.90 -0.67
N ALA A 75 -24.79 -1.92 -0.33
CA ALA A 75 -24.62 -0.55 -0.84
C ALA A 75 -23.39 0.16 -0.25
N THR A 76 -22.95 -0.25 0.94
CA THR A 76 -21.82 0.34 1.66
C THR A 76 -20.55 -0.51 1.64
N LEU A 77 -20.64 -1.75 1.15
CA LEU A 77 -19.47 -2.59 0.96
C LEU A 77 -18.56 -1.98 -0.12
N PRO A 78 -17.23 -2.01 0.09
CA PRO A 78 -16.29 -1.51 -0.90
C PRO A 78 -16.41 -2.33 -2.19
N LYS A 79 -16.45 -1.62 -3.32
CA LYS A 79 -16.47 -2.24 -4.64
C LYS A 79 -15.04 -2.40 -5.12
N ARG A 80 -14.75 -3.56 -5.73
CA ARG A 80 -13.45 -3.82 -6.34
C ARG A 80 -13.20 -2.83 -7.48
N ALA A 81 -12.05 -2.16 -7.48
CA ALA A 81 -11.67 -1.25 -8.53
C ALA A 81 -11.48 -2.02 -9.86
N THR A 82 -11.96 -1.43 -10.95
CA THR A 82 -11.66 -1.90 -12.31
C THR A 82 -10.72 -0.89 -12.95
N ILE A 83 -9.49 -1.31 -13.20
CA ILE A 83 -8.40 -0.45 -13.60
C ILE A 83 -7.93 -0.87 -14.99
N THR A 84 -7.75 0.11 -15.87
CA THR A 84 -7.14 -0.12 -17.20
C THR A 84 -5.68 0.27 -17.14
N LEU A 85 -4.80 -0.70 -17.43
CA LEU A 85 -3.37 -0.51 -17.61
C LEU A 85 -3.04 -0.44 -19.10
N ARG A 86 -2.53 0.70 -19.57
CA ARG A 86 -2.12 0.87 -20.97
C ARG A 86 -0.65 0.50 -21.14
N ARG A 87 -0.33 -0.22 -22.22
CA ARG A 87 1.03 -0.55 -22.66
C ARG A 87 1.93 0.69 -22.69
N SER A 88 1.44 1.76 -23.30
CA SER A 88 2.17 3.02 -23.43
C SER A 88 2.48 3.69 -22.08
N LYS A 89 1.60 3.55 -21.07
CA LYS A 89 1.83 4.08 -19.73
C LYS A 89 2.87 3.23 -18.99
N LEU A 90 2.72 1.91 -19.06
CA LEU A 90 3.64 0.95 -18.44
C LEU A 90 5.07 1.18 -18.91
N ASP A 91 5.29 1.17 -20.22
CA ASP A 91 6.62 1.34 -20.80
C ASP A 91 7.22 2.72 -20.50
N ARG A 92 6.39 3.78 -20.51
CA ARG A 92 6.85 5.15 -20.24
C ARG A 92 7.24 5.38 -18.78
N LEU A 93 6.52 4.77 -17.83
CA LEU A 93 6.81 4.95 -16.40
C LEU A 93 7.96 4.07 -15.92
N ILE A 94 8.04 2.84 -16.43
CA ILE A 94 9.12 1.92 -16.07
C ILE A 94 10.41 2.25 -16.84
N GLY A 95 10.29 2.67 -18.10
CA GLY A 95 11.44 2.84 -19.00
C GLY A 95 12.00 1.53 -19.54
N HIS A 96 11.29 0.41 -19.36
CA HIS A 96 11.71 -0.92 -19.80
C HIS A 96 10.52 -1.74 -20.28
N HIS A 97 10.69 -2.47 -21.39
CA HIS A 97 9.64 -3.28 -21.99
C HIS A 97 9.55 -4.66 -21.31
N ILE A 98 8.45 -4.91 -20.61
CA ILE A 98 8.10 -6.22 -20.04
C ILE A 98 7.10 -6.91 -20.98
N ALA A 99 7.32 -8.18 -21.34
CA ALA A 99 6.47 -8.90 -22.30
C ALA A 99 5.01 -9.02 -21.82
N ASP A 100 4.05 -9.00 -22.76
CA ASP A 100 2.61 -8.95 -22.46
C ASP A 100 2.14 -10.17 -21.65
N GLU A 101 2.68 -11.34 -21.95
CA GLU A 101 2.36 -12.58 -21.25
C GLU A 101 2.81 -12.51 -19.79
N GLN A 102 3.96 -11.88 -19.54
CA GLN A 102 4.52 -11.73 -18.20
C GLN A 102 3.72 -10.72 -17.37
N VAL A 103 3.29 -9.61 -17.97
CA VAL A 103 2.40 -8.64 -17.31
C VAL A 103 1.10 -9.32 -16.88
N SER A 104 0.50 -10.09 -17.79
CA SER A 104 -0.75 -10.81 -17.54
C SER A 104 -0.59 -11.88 -16.45
N ASP A 105 0.51 -12.65 -16.46
CA ASP A 105 0.82 -13.65 -15.41
C ASP A 105 0.94 -13.00 -14.04
N ILE A 106 1.69 -11.90 -13.93
CA ILE A 106 1.90 -11.18 -12.67
C ILE A 106 0.57 -10.72 -12.08
N LEU A 107 -0.25 -10.02 -12.87
CA LEU A 107 -1.53 -9.49 -12.40
C LEU A 107 -2.50 -10.60 -11.98
N ARG A 108 -2.55 -11.70 -12.74
CA ARG A 108 -3.38 -12.88 -12.38
C ARG A 108 -2.92 -13.54 -11.09
N ARG A 109 -1.62 -13.71 -10.90
CA ARG A 109 -1.04 -14.32 -9.69
C ARG A 109 -1.23 -13.45 -8.43
N LEU A 110 -1.33 -12.13 -8.61
CA LEU A 110 -1.70 -11.21 -7.54
C LEU A 110 -3.18 -11.28 -7.17
N GLY A 111 -4.00 -11.98 -7.97
CA GLY A 111 -5.42 -12.19 -7.74
C GLY A 111 -6.34 -11.30 -8.56
N CYS A 112 -5.81 -10.53 -9.51
CA CYS A 112 -6.63 -9.71 -10.40
C CYS A 112 -7.36 -10.59 -11.44
N GLU A 113 -8.61 -10.22 -11.75
CA GLU A 113 -9.28 -10.74 -12.95
C GLU A 113 -8.85 -9.88 -14.14
N VAL A 114 -8.11 -10.47 -15.08
CA VAL A 114 -7.46 -9.75 -16.17
C VAL A 114 -8.07 -10.13 -17.52
N THR A 115 -8.59 -9.11 -18.21
CA THR A 115 -8.99 -9.19 -19.61
C THR A 115 -7.98 -8.43 -20.46
N GLU A 116 -7.33 -9.13 -21.38
CA GLU A 116 -6.35 -8.56 -22.32
C GLU A 116 -7.06 -7.86 -23.48
N GLY A 117 -6.58 -6.68 -23.86
CA GLY A 117 -7.05 -5.89 -25.00
C GLY A 117 -5.90 -5.54 -25.94
N GLN A 118 -6.16 -4.69 -26.92
CA GLN A 118 -5.11 -4.18 -27.81
C GLN A 118 -4.29 -3.11 -27.07
N ASP A 119 -3.02 -3.41 -26.79
CA ASP A 119 -2.09 -2.51 -26.07
C ASP A 119 -2.59 -2.09 -24.67
N GLU A 120 -3.44 -2.91 -24.03
CA GLU A 120 -3.95 -2.64 -22.67
C GLU A 120 -4.42 -3.91 -21.94
N TRP A 121 -4.51 -3.80 -20.61
CA TRP A 121 -5.12 -4.78 -19.71
C TRP A 121 -6.20 -4.13 -18.88
N LYS A 122 -7.38 -4.77 -18.81
CA LYS A 122 -8.42 -4.41 -17.86
C LYS A 122 -8.37 -5.38 -16.69
N ALA A 123 -7.98 -4.88 -15.52
CA ALA A 123 -7.80 -5.66 -14.30
C ALA A 123 -8.82 -5.28 -13.23
N VAL A 124 -9.51 -6.27 -12.65
CA VAL A 124 -10.35 -6.08 -11.46
C VAL A 124 -9.55 -6.50 -10.23
N ALA A 125 -9.19 -5.52 -9.38
CA ALA A 125 -8.38 -5.74 -8.19
C ALA A 125 -9.05 -6.72 -7.22
N PRO A 126 -8.32 -7.62 -6.53
CA PRO A 126 -8.91 -8.52 -5.54
C PRO A 126 -9.37 -7.79 -4.28
N THR A 127 -10.28 -8.37 -3.51
CA THR A 127 -10.93 -7.72 -2.35
C THR A 127 -9.97 -7.37 -1.21
N TRP A 128 -8.86 -8.10 -1.07
CA TRP A 128 -7.87 -7.88 -0.01
C TRP A 128 -6.84 -6.77 -0.32
N ARG A 129 -6.85 -6.20 -1.54
CA ARG A 129 -5.95 -5.11 -1.94
C ARG A 129 -6.67 -3.77 -1.85
N PHE A 130 -6.21 -2.91 -0.95
CA PHE A 130 -6.74 -1.56 -0.71
C PHE A 130 -5.86 -0.45 -1.33
N ASP A 131 -4.81 -0.88 -2.00
CA ASP A 131 -3.74 -0.11 -2.64
C ASP A 131 -3.74 -0.31 -4.17
N MET A 132 -4.87 -0.75 -4.74
CA MET A 132 -5.08 -0.93 -6.17
C MET A 132 -6.34 -0.16 -6.59
N GLU A 133 -6.18 1.12 -6.89
CA GLU A 133 -7.26 2.03 -7.26
C GLU A 133 -6.99 2.75 -8.60
N ILE A 134 -5.72 2.95 -8.95
CA ILE A 134 -5.30 3.67 -10.15
C ILE A 134 -4.35 2.87 -11.04
N GLU A 135 -4.13 3.34 -12.26
CA GLU A 135 -3.27 2.70 -13.26
C GLU A 135 -1.83 2.53 -12.75
N GLU A 136 -1.30 3.54 -12.06
CA GLU A 136 0.05 3.54 -11.48
C GLU A 136 0.27 2.44 -10.43
N ASP A 137 -0.78 2.03 -9.71
CA ASP A 137 -0.68 0.95 -8.73
C ASP A 137 -0.37 -0.38 -9.43
N LEU A 138 -1.00 -0.62 -10.59
CA LEU A 138 -0.71 -1.80 -11.40
C LEU A 138 0.70 -1.75 -12.00
N VAL A 139 1.18 -0.56 -12.37
CA VAL A 139 2.57 -0.37 -12.85
C VAL A 139 3.56 -0.74 -11.76
N GLU A 140 3.34 -0.27 -10.53
CA GLU A 140 4.17 -0.59 -9.36
C GLU A 140 4.20 -2.09 -9.10
N GLU A 141 3.05 -2.75 -9.15
CA GLU A 141 2.91 -4.18 -8.93
C GLU A 141 3.63 -5.02 -9.99
N VAL A 142 3.50 -4.64 -11.26
CA VAL A 142 4.23 -5.27 -12.36
C VAL A 142 5.74 -5.10 -12.16
N ALA A 143 6.21 -3.88 -11.87
CA ALA A 143 7.63 -3.62 -11.66
C ALA A 143 8.19 -4.36 -10.42
N ARG A 144 7.42 -4.41 -9.32
CA ARG A 144 7.83 -5.03 -8.05
C ARG A 144 7.97 -6.54 -8.19
N VAL A 145 7.02 -7.20 -8.85
CA VAL A 145 7.06 -8.66 -9.06
C VAL A 145 8.04 -9.04 -10.16
N TYR A 146 8.19 -8.22 -11.20
CA TYR A 146 9.27 -8.36 -12.20
C TYR A 146 10.65 -8.28 -11.54
N GLY A 147 10.78 -7.42 -10.53
CA GLY A 147 11.99 -7.20 -9.74
C GLY A 147 12.72 -5.95 -10.20
N TYR A 148 12.85 -4.96 -9.31
CA TYR A 148 13.45 -3.66 -9.65
C TYR A 148 14.88 -3.78 -10.18
N ASN A 149 15.67 -4.72 -9.66
CA ASN A 149 17.05 -4.93 -10.12
C ASN A 149 17.15 -5.53 -11.53
N ASN A 150 16.05 -6.04 -12.08
CA ASN A 150 16.01 -6.54 -13.47
C ASN A 150 15.71 -5.40 -14.47
N ILE A 151 15.32 -4.22 -13.98
CA ILE A 151 15.11 -3.03 -14.80
C ILE A 151 16.47 -2.38 -15.04
N PRO A 152 16.88 -2.11 -16.30
CA PRO A 152 18.17 -1.53 -16.59
C PRO A 152 18.28 -0.07 -16.12
N ASP A 153 19.49 0.32 -15.73
CA ASP A 153 19.80 1.72 -15.39
C ASP A 153 19.93 2.56 -16.67
N GLU A 154 19.01 3.49 -16.89
CA GLU A 154 19.08 4.47 -17.97
C GLU A 154 19.21 5.91 -17.44
N PRO A 155 20.21 6.69 -17.90
CA PRO A 155 20.35 8.08 -17.48
C PRO A 155 19.25 8.95 -18.11
N ILE A 156 18.74 9.89 -17.32
CA ILE A 156 17.68 10.82 -17.73
C ILE A 156 18.14 11.66 -18.93
N GLN A 157 17.31 11.69 -19.97
CA GLN A 157 17.49 12.58 -21.11
C GLN A 157 16.74 13.90 -20.85
N ALA A 158 17.49 14.97 -20.61
CA ALA A 158 16.93 16.30 -20.35
C ALA A 158 17.76 17.40 -21.03
N GLY A 159 17.11 18.51 -21.38
CA GLY A 159 17.80 19.69 -21.88
C GLY A 159 18.66 20.34 -20.81
N LEU A 160 19.93 20.60 -21.11
CA LEU A 160 20.84 21.31 -20.21
C LEU A 160 20.62 22.81 -20.33
N ILE A 161 19.69 23.33 -19.53
CA ILE A 161 19.38 24.75 -19.44
C ILE A 161 20.08 25.32 -18.21
N MET A 162 20.86 26.39 -18.38
CA MET A 162 21.45 27.08 -17.25
C MET A 162 20.35 27.60 -16.32
N GLY A 163 20.51 27.35 -15.02
CA GLY A 163 19.65 27.94 -14.01
C GLY A 163 19.75 29.48 -14.03
N THR A 164 18.76 30.14 -13.44
CA THR A 164 18.82 31.57 -13.23
C THR A 164 19.78 31.86 -12.08
N HIS A 165 20.80 32.68 -12.34
CA HIS A 165 21.80 33.06 -11.34
C HIS A 165 21.81 34.58 -11.19
N ARG A 166 21.92 35.05 -9.94
CA ARG A 166 22.06 36.47 -9.62
C ARG A 166 23.38 36.70 -8.90
N GLU A 167 24.23 37.55 -9.48
CA GLU A 167 25.55 37.83 -8.93
C GLU A 167 25.50 38.50 -7.54
N ALA A 168 24.42 39.23 -7.26
CA ALA A 168 24.18 39.85 -5.96
C ALA A 168 23.95 38.84 -4.81
N ASP A 169 23.75 37.55 -5.11
CA ASP A 169 23.48 36.54 -4.09
C ASP A 169 24.79 36.09 -3.43
N LEU A 170 24.95 36.44 -2.15
CA LEU A 170 26.09 35.99 -1.36
C LEU A 170 25.85 34.59 -0.80
N SER A 171 26.55 33.60 -1.35
CA SER A 171 26.45 32.21 -0.88
C SER A 171 26.89 32.05 0.57
N LEU A 172 26.08 31.35 1.38
CA LEU A 172 26.44 30.98 2.75
C LEU A 172 27.75 30.17 2.81
N LYS A 173 28.03 29.34 1.79
CA LYS A 173 29.31 28.61 1.69
C LYS A 173 30.49 29.58 1.62
N ARG A 174 30.34 30.69 0.87
CA ARG A 174 31.38 31.71 0.74
C ARG A 174 31.62 32.45 2.07
N VAL A 175 30.56 32.74 2.82
CA VAL A 175 30.65 33.36 4.15
C VAL A 175 31.34 32.43 5.14
N LYS A 176 30.96 31.14 5.19
CA LYS A 176 31.60 30.15 6.06
C LYS A 176 33.08 29.96 5.73
N ASN A 177 33.41 29.80 4.46
CA ASN A 177 34.80 29.68 4.03
C ASN A 177 35.63 30.92 4.40
N HIS A 178 35.03 32.11 4.33
CA HIS A 178 35.69 33.35 4.75
C HIS A 178 35.92 33.37 6.27
N ALA A 179 34.90 33.01 7.06
CA ALA A 179 35.00 32.92 8.51
C ALA A 179 36.04 31.86 8.96
N GLU A 180 36.10 30.71 8.29
CA GLU A 180 37.10 29.67 8.54
C GLU A 180 38.52 30.16 8.24
N ARG A 181 38.72 30.87 7.13
CA ARG A 181 40.01 31.49 6.79
C ARG A 181 40.45 32.53 7.81
N GLN A 182 39.54 33.38 8.28
CA GLN A 182 39.83 34.35 9.33
C GLN A 182 40.17 33.66 10.67
N ARG A 183 39.49 32.56 11.01
CA ARG A 183 39.75 31.78 12.22
C ARG A 183 41.13 31.11 12.19
N LEU A 184 41.55 30.60 11.03
CA LEU A 184 42.87 29.98 10.84
C LEU A 184 43.99 31.03 10.87
N SER A 185 43.82 32.17 10.20
CA SER A 185 44.79 33.27 10.22
C SER A 185 44.95 33.93 11.59
N GLY A 186 43.95 33.83 12.47
CA GLY A 186 44.03 34.32 13.85
C GLY A 186 44.73 33.36 14.82
N SER A 187 45.03 32.12 14.40
CA SER A 187 45.73 31.11 15.22
C SER A 187 47.26 31.16 15.07
N ASP A 188 47.78 31.87 14.07
CA ASP A 188 49.22 32.00 13.78
C ASP A 188 49.88 33.19 14.51
N TYR A 189 49.13 33.89 15.36
CA TYR A 189 49.59 35.06 16.15
C TYR A 189 49.59 34.83 17.68
N LEU A 190 49.57 33.57 18.13
CA LEU A 190 49.82 33.13 19.51
C LEU A 190 50.87 32.01 19.51
#